data_AF-K5BAX8-F1
#
_entry.id   AF-K5BAX8-F1
#
_cell.length_a   1.000
_cell.length_b   1.000
_cell.length_c   1.000
_cell.angle_alpha   90.00
_cell.angle_beta   90.00
_cell.angle_gamma   90.00
#
_symmetry.space_group_name_H-M   'P 1'
#
loop_
_entity.id
_entity.type
_entity.pdbx_description
1 polymer ?
#
loop_
_entity_poly.entity_id
_entity_poly.type
_entity_poly.pdbx_seq_one_letter_code
_entity_poly.pdbx_strand_id
1 'polypeptide(L)'
;MTYPTNPLEAIGSDGAFEIGGGDFNFGQEYTEQIIRSLFTMPVITLENALDLLREQLLKLPLEALQGFKDMVPDFVEGAFDTVTGAVDAIMDSLQEGPAFLRFAQFQQFLTQLLSDPAEVIGQIPQHLIDGLESAMETIGNTIQTIVDMLLEALGVEPVGELIDRIFDLSDEIELLQNAANQAATGLQQTWNQFWSALTGRTPDVDQTVVEPAEQIGELANTTVSNSSAIAELQSRLDQQSNGGIAGGDDFERETTRDLGDGWIAWYDFNTGRGYYYLDGHQARWVDEGNQTNTARFVRYDTDDERTVSDYQKMTLVVGTIPGESGAPFEGDGSHIRLWLRVNETAFSQGIRDGVFVEIGGWNMAQIGYRKDNVDTFVGSPVSCSWGAGTVFSFTAGTSDGIEKFEFAKNGSVLATWSDDAVVSRLGPDYRRWGWEGQARPRNLGQGTPSSVTRVTIADVDPGMGGGSIDLGSQVVGILALANGGTGASNAAQARANLGAEAAIPAGTTAQYWRGDKTWQTLNKAAVGLGNVDNTSDAAKNSATATLTNKTMSGANNTFTDIPVSALGVGRVDGSRNGVATSLSIWVGTAAQYAAIPTKDPNTIYAVT
;
A
#
# COMPACT_ATOMS: atom_id res chain seq x y z
N MET A 1 -15.01 38.13 -79.65
CA MET A 1 -15.31 37.43 -78.39
C MET A 1 -14.61 36.10 -78.41
N THR A 2 -13.62 35.93 -77.54
CA THR A 2 -12.93 34.66 -77.35
C THR A 2 -13.72 33.91 -76.29
N TYR A 3 -14.33 32.78 -76.65
CA TYR A 3 -15.07 31.97 -75.70
C TYR A 3 -14.12 30.94 -75.06
N PRO A 4 -14.24 30.72 -73.74
CA PRO A 4 -13.40 29.75 -73.04
C PRO A 4 -13.63 28.35 -73.61
N THR A 5 -12.54 27.61 -73.83
CA THR A 5 -12.56 26.29 -74.45
C THR A 5 -12.51 25.15 -73.43
N ASN A 6 -12.27 25.49 -72.15
CA ASN A 6 -12.43 24.58 -71.03
C ASN A 6 -13.08 25.30 -69.82
N PRO A 7 -13.72 24.57 -68.88
CA PRO A 7 -14.50 25.17 -67.78
C PRO A 7 -13.71 26.07 -66.81
N LEU A 8 -12.41 25.83 -66.64
CA LEU A 8 -11.55 26.65 -65.77
C LEU A 8 -11.23 28.02 -66.38
N GLU A 9 -11.45 28.19 -67.68
CA GLU A 9 -11.25 29.47 -68.39
C GLU A 9 -12.51 30.35 -68.35
N ALA A 10 -13.65 29.83 -67.87
CA ALA A 10 -14.92 30.55 -67.75
C ALA A 10 -15.18 31.11 -66.34
N ILE A 11 -14.22 30.95 -65.44
CA ILE A 11 -14.26 31.46 -64.07
C ILE A 11 -13.24 32.60 -63.96
N GLY A 12 -13.73 33.78 -63.59
CA GLY A 12 -12.90 34.95 -63.30
C GLY A 12 -12.09 34.74 -62.02
N SER A 13 -11.09 35.60 -61.79
CA SER A 13 -10.24 35.52 -60.59
C SER A 13 -11.00 35.71 -59.27
N ASP A 14 -12.23 36.20 -59.33
CA ASP A 14 -13.16 36.43 -58.23
C ASP A 14 -14.21 35.30 -58.07
N GLY A 15 -14.12 34.23 -58.87
CA GLY A 15 -15.03 33.09 -58.82
C GLY A 15 -16.38 33.31 -59.51
N ALA A 16 -16.60 34.47 -60.13
CA ALA A 16 -17.77 34.70 -60.96
C ALA A 16 -17.65 33.94 -62.30
N PHE A 17 -18.78 33.51 -62.86
CA PHE A 17 -18.79 32.98 -64.22
C PHE A 17 -18.62 34.14 -65.22
N GLU A 18 -17.44 34.27 -65.81
CA GLU A 18 -17.13 35.27 -66.82
C GLU A 18 -17.29 34.67 -68.22
N ILE A 19 -18.48 34.87 -68.81
CA ILE A 19 -18.73 34.48 -70.20
C ILE A 19 -19.12 35.73 -71.00
N GLY A 20 -18.16 36.25 -71.79
CA GLY A 20 -18.35 37.37 -72.72
C GLY A 20 -18.22 38.77 -72.08
N GLY A 21 -17.86 39.79 -72.86
CA GLY A 21 -17.64 41.17 -72.38
C GLY A 21 -18.34 42.23 -73.24
N GLY A 22 -18.94 43.22 -72.57
CA GLY A 22 -19.68 44.37 -73.10
C GLY A 22 -20.46 45.10 -71.98
N ASP A 23 -21.24 46.14 -72.32
CA ASP A 23 -21.93 47.05 -71.37
C ASP A 23 -23.06 46.41 -70.51
N PHE A 24 -23.26 45.10 -70.57
CA PHE A 24 -24.30 44.40 -69.83
C PHE A 24 -23.72 43.22 -69.03
N ASN A 25 -23.52 43.46 -67.72
CA ASN A 25 -22.99 42.52 -66.73
C ASN A 25 -24.02 41.46 -66.30
N PHE A 26 -24.66 40.78 -67.25
CA PHE A 26 -25.72 39.83 -66.93
C PHE A 26 -25.14 38.53 -66.36
N GLY A 27 -25.41 38.24 -65.08
CA GLY A 27 -24.92 37.04 -64.40
C GLY A 27 -23.46 37.11 -63.94
N GLN A 28 -22.73 38.15 -64.34
CA GLN A 28 -21.31 38.35 -64.02
C GLN A 28 -21.10 38.96 -62.61
N GLU A 29 -22.12 39.61 -62.06
CA GLU A 29 -22.09 40.14 -60.69
C GLU A 29 -22.75 39.19 -59.66
N TYR A 30 -23.22 38.02 -60.09
CA TYR A 30 -23.78 37.02 -59.19
C TYR A 30 -22.69 36.07 -58.72
N THR A 31 -21.82 36.60 -57.87
CA THR A 31 -20.86 35.79 -57.13
C THR A 31 -21.63 34.90 -56.14
N GLU A 32 -21.06 33.74 -55.79
CA GLU A 32 -21.64 32.88 -54.74
C GLU A 32 -21.87 33.66 -53.44
N GLN A 33 -21.02 34.65 -53.17
CA GLN A 33 -21.08 35.53 -52.02
C GLN A 33 -22.31 36.46 -52.04
N ILE A 34 -22.70 36.99 -53.20
CA ILE A 34 -23.87 37.86 -53.34
C ILE A 34 -25.18 37.07 -53.23
N ILE A 35 -25.27 35.86 -53.80
CA ILE A 35 -26.47 35.01 -53.70
C ILE A 35 -26.69 34.52 -52.27
N ARG A 36 -25.63 34.17 -51.53
CA ARG A 36 -25.74 33.80 -50.11
C ARG A 36 -26.21 34.99 -49.26
N SER A 37 -25.70 36.20 -49.51
CA SER A 37 -26.04 37.41 -48.73
C SER A 37 -27.51 37.82 -48.76
N LEU A 38 -28.31 37.37 -49.74
CA LEU A 38 -29.72 37.74 -49.90
C LEU A 38 -30.68 36.92 -49.02
N PHE A 39 -30.26 35.78 -48.50
CA PHE A 39 -31.09 34.89 -47.66
C PHE A 39 -30.42 34.50 -46.34
N THR A 40 -29.15 34.86 -46.15
CA THR A 40 -28.48 34.69 -44.88
C THR A 40 -28.69 35.94 -44.05
N MET A 41 -29.07 35.77 -42.79
CA MET A 41 -28.98 36.82 -41.78
C MET A 41 -27.60 37.50 -41.91
N PRO A 42 -27.50 38.84 -41.82
CA PRO A 42 -26.20 39.50 -41.71
C PRO A 42 -25.42 38.76 -40.62
N VAL A 43 -24.14 38.46 -40.87
CA VAL A 43 -23.33 37.67 -39.94
C VAL A 43 -23.52 38.26 -38.54
N ILE A 44 -24.01 37.42 -37.62
CA ILE A 44 -24.19 37.81 -36.22
C ILE A 44 -22.80 38.01 -35.66
N THR A 45 -22.54 39.22 -35.22
CA THR A 45 -21.23 39.63 -34.74
C THR A 45 -21.41 40.44 -33.48
N LEU A 46 -20.39 40.51 -32.64
CA LEU A 46 -20.53 41.08 -31.29
C LEU A 46 -21.06 42.53 -31.29
N GLU A 47 -20.85 43.27 -32.37
CA GLU A 47 -21.24 44.67 -32.51
C GLU A 47 -22.66 44.86 -33.08
N ASN A 48 -23.23 43.87 -33.79
CA ASN A 48 -24.58 43.96 -34.36
C ASN A 48 -25.59 42.94 -33.77
N ALA A 49 -25.14 42.04 -32.89
CA ALA A 49 -25.95 40.94 -32.37
C ALA A 49 -27.15 41.43 -31.54
N LEU A 50 -26.97 42.48 -30.73
CA LEU A 50 -28.07 43.07 -29.96
C LEU A 50 -29.04 43.86 -30.85
N ASP A 51 -28.55 44.52 -31.89
CA ASP A 51 -29.39 45.25 -32.84
C ASP A 51 -30.19 44.31 -33.75
N LEU A 52 -29.57 43.20 -34.19
CA LEU A 52 -30.25 42.14 -34.93
C LEU A 52 -31.26 41.39 -34.06
N LEU A 53 -30.91 41.09 -32.80
CA LEU A 53 -31.84 40.49 -31.85
C LEU A 53 -33.05 41.40 -31.64
N ARG A 54 -32.83 42.70 -31.43
CA ARG A 54 -33.89 43.71 -31.36
C ARG A 54 -34.74 43.74 -32.65
N GLU A 55 -34.12 43.71 -33.83
CA GLU A 55 -34.83 43.71 -35.11
C GLU A 55 -35.67 42.44 -35.34
N GLN A 56 -35.22 41.28 -34.84
CA GLN A 56 -35.98 40.03 -34.90
C GLN A 56 -37.08 39.97 -33.85
N LEU A 57 -36.83 40.46 -32.64
CA LEU A 57 -37.85 40.60 -31.61
C LEU A 57 -38.96 41.58 -32.05
N LEU A 58 -38.62 42.65 -32.78
CA LEU A 58 -39.59 43.57 -33.38
C LEU A 58 -40.47 42.93 -34.46
N LYS A 59 -40.05 41.79 -35.02
CA LYS A 59 -40.84 41.01 -36.00
C LYS A 59 -41.74 39.96 -35.33
N LEU A 60 -41.61 39.75 -34.01
CA LEU A 60 -42.45 38.81 -33.24
C LEU A 60 -43.80 39.45 -32.85
N PRO A 61 -44.88 38.65 -32.75
CA PRO A 61 -46.16 39.13 -32.24
C PRO A 61 -46.10 39.41 -30.74
N LEU A 62 -46.94 40.33 -30.27
CA LEU A 62 -46.91 40.87 -28.89
C LEU A 62 -47.07 39.79 -27.82
N GLU A 63 -47.89 38.78 -28.08
CA GLU A 63 -48.18 37.68 -27.15
C GLU A 63 -46.94 36.83 -26.88
N ALA A 64 -46.08 36.64 -27.88
CA ALA A 64 -44.81 35.93 -27.71
C ALA A 64 -43.82 36.74 -26.87
N LEU A 65 -43.85 38.07 -27.01
CA LEU A 65 -43.01 38.96 -26.21
C LEU A 65 -43.48 39.06 -24.75
N GLN A 66 -44.80 38.99 -24.51
CA GLN A 66 -45.36 38.95 -23.15
C GLN A 66 -44.94 37.73 -22.33
N GLY A 67 -44.50 36.64 -22.96
CA GLY A 67 -43.94 35.47 -22.28
C GLY A 67 -42.63 35.76 -21.53
N PHE A 68 -41.92 36.83 -21.87
CA PHE A 68 -40.68 37.24 -21.18
C PHE A 68 -40.93 38.11 -19.94
N LYS A 69 -42.19 38.47 -19.66
CA LYS A 69 -42.57 39.42 -18.61
C LYS A 69 -42.09 39.00 -17.21
N ASP A 70 -42.10 37.71 -16.90
CA ASP A 70 -41.69 37.19 -15.58
C ASP A 70 -40.17 36.93 -15.50
N MET A 71 -39.44 37.08 -16.62
CA MET A 71 -37.98 36.87 -16.72
C MET A 71 -37.17 38.17 -16.73
N VAL A 72 -37.82 39.29 -17.04
CA VAL A 72 -37.22 40.63 -17.11
C VAL A 72 -37.42 41.33 -15.76
N PRO A 73 -36.36 41.59 -14.96
CA PRO A 73 -36.48 42.31 -13.69
C PRO A 73 -36.72 43.82 -13.91
N ASP A 74 -37.46 44.45 -13.00
CA ASP A 74 -37.62 45.93 -12.88
C ASP A 74 -38.10 46.70 -14.14
N PHE A 75 -38.96 46.11 -14.98
CA PHE A 75 -39.54 46.82 -16.14
C PHE A 75 -40.68 47.80 -15.76
N VAL A 76 -40.87 48.84 -16.57
CA VAL A 76 -41.94 49.85 -16.34
C VAL A 76 -43.33 49.25 -16.59
N GLU A 77 -44.28 49.52 -15.69
CA GLU A 77 -45.66 49.04 -15.79
C GLU A 77 -46.31 49.50 -17.11
N GLY A 78 -46.78 48.54 -17.92
CA GLY A 78 -47.33 48.77 -19.26
C GLY A 78 -46.34 48.58 -20.43
N ALA A 79 -45.06 48.28 -20.16
CA ALA A 79 -44.06 48.08 -21.21
C ALA A 79 -44.43 46.96 -22.20
N PHE A 80 -44.99 45.85 -21.71
CA PHE A 80 -45.38 44.69 -22.52
C PHE A 80 -46.77 44.80 -23.20
N ASP A 81 -47.36 45.99 -23.24
CA ASP A 81 -48.66 46.23 -23.89
C ASP A 81 -48.51 46.60 -25.38
N THR A 82 -47.29 46.89 -25.83
CA THR A 82 -46.95 47.13 -27.24
C THR A 82 -45.69 46.34 -27.62
N VAL A 83 -45.60 45.90 -28.88
CA VAL A 83 -44.43 45.13 -29.37
C VAL A 83 -43.14 45.91 -29.11
N THR A 84 -43.11 47.19 -29.47
CA THR A 84 -41.93 48.04 -29.28
C THR A 84 -41.54 48.18 -27.81
N GLY A 85 -42.50 48.43 -26.91
CA GLY A 85 -42.20 48.55 -25.47
C GLY A 85 -41.75 47.24 -24.83
N ALA A 86 -42.28 46.10 -25.28
CA ALA A 86 -41.89 44.78 -24.81
C ALA A 86 -40.45 44.44 -25.23
N VAL A 87 -40.10 44.74 -26.49
CA VAL A 87 -38.73 44.56 -26.99
C VAL A 87 -37.77 45.48 -26.25
N ASP A 88 -38.14 46.73 -25.98
CA ASP A 88 -37.30 47.66 -25.21
C ASP A 88 -36.99 47.12 -23.81
N ALA A 89 -38.01 46.68 -23.06
CA ALA A 89 -37.82 46.12 -21.72
C ALA A 89 -36.94 44.84 -21.71
N ILE A 90 -37.13 43.94 -22.68
CA ILE A 90 -36.28 42.75 -22.83
C ILE A 90 -34.83 43.16 -23.11
N MET A 91 -34.62 44.08 -24.06
CA MET A 91 -33.28 44.51 -24.45
C MET A 91 -32.56 45.26 -23.33
N ASP A 92 -33.28 46.04 -22.51
CA ASP A 92 -32.72 46.77 -21.38
C ASP A 92 -32.31 45.82 -20.22
N SER A 93 -33.09 44.77 -19.95
CA SER A 93 -32.70 43.76 -18.93
C SER A 93 -31.45 42.95 -19.27
N LEU A 94 -31.15 42.82 -20.56
CA LEU A 94 -29.91 42.21 -21.03
C LEU A 94 -28.71 43.15 -20.87
N GLN A 95 -28.92 44.46 -20.69
CA GLN A 95 -27.87 45.44 -20.43
C GLN A 95 -27.56 45.65 -18.94
N GLU A 96 -28.50 45.40 -18.03
CA GLU A 96 -28.32 45.66 -16.58
C GLU A 96 -28.00 44.42 -15.70
N GLY A 97 -27.62 43.28 -16.29
CA GLY A 97 -27.18 42.06 -15.59
C GLY A 97 -25.65 41.93 -15.32
N PRO A 98 -25.22 41.15 -14.31
CA PRO A 98 -23.91 41.24 -13.66
C PRO A 98 -22.70 40.81 -14.52
N ALA A 99 -21.61 41.56 -14.35
CA ALA A 99 -20.35 41.53 -15.08
C ALA A 99 -19.55 40.20 -15.13
N PHE A 100 -20.06 39.07 -14.64
CA PHE A 100 -19.29 37.80 -14.63
C PHE A 100 -19.26 37.07 -15.98
N LEU A 101 -19.99 37.56 -16.99
CA LEU A 101 -19.79 37.17 -18.40
C LEU A 101 -18.73 38.03 -19.11
N ARG A 102 -17.97 38.84 -18.38
CA ARG A 102 -17.06 39.83 -18.95
C ARG A 102 -15.81 40.01 -18.09
N PHE A 103 -14.82 39.12 -18.20
CA PHE A 103 -13.54 39.42 -17.56
C PHE A 103 -12.28 39.26 -18.41
N ALA A 104 -12.06 38.15 -19.13
CA ALA A 104 -10.85 38.07 -19.97
C ALA A 104 -11.01 38.84 -21.30
N GLN A 105 -12.17 38.73 -21.94
CA GLN A 105 -12.46 39.36 -23.24
C GLN A 105 -13.05 40.77 -23.10
N PHE A 106 -13.57 41.12 -21.93
CA PHE A 106 -14.08 42.47 -21.64
C PHE A 106 -12.96 43.50 -21.45
N GLN A 107 -11.80 43.08 -20.95
CA GLN A 107 -10.63 43.94 -20.82
C GLN A 107 -9.95 44.21 -22.18
N GLN A 108 -9.89 43.23 -23.07
CA GLN A 108 -9.43 43.43 -24.45
C GLN A 108 -10.44 44.23 -25.28
N PHE A 109 -11.74 43.94 -25.14
CA PHE A 109 -12.83 44.67 -25.79
C PHE A 109 -12.91 46.14 -25.34
N LEU A 110 -12.82 46.46 -24.05
CA LEU A 110 -12.75 47.86 -23.59
C LEU A 110 -11.48 48.58 -24.06
N THR A 111 -10.39 47.85 -24.28
CA THR A 111 -9.13 48.42 -24.78
C THR A 111 -9.20 48.69 -26.29
N GLN A 112 -9.75 47.79 -27.10
CA GLN A 112 -9.96 47.96 -28.55
C GLN A 112 -11.12 48.93 -28.85
N LEU A 113 -12.19 48.95 -28.07
CA LEU A 113 -13.31 49.89 -28.21
C LEU A 113 -12.94 51.34 -27.84
N LEU A 114 -11.97 51.55 -26.93
CA LEU A 114 -11.41 52.89 -26.64
C LEU A 114 -10.30 53.32 -27.62
N SER A 115 -9.74 52.42 -28.45
CA SER A 115 -8.55 52.70 -29.27
C SER A 115 -8.71 52.50 -30.79
N ASP A 116 -9.48 51.51 -31.25
CA ASP A 116 -9.93 51.34 -32.65
C ASP A 116 -11.12 50.35 -32.74
N PRO A 117 -12.38 50.83 -32.72
CA PRO A 117 -13.57 49.99 -32.58
C PRO A 117 -13.83 49.03 -33.75
N ALA A 118 -13.12 49.14 -34.88
CA ALA A 118 -13.39 48.40 -36.11
C ALA A 118 -12.91 46.93 -36.14
N GLU A 119 -12.09 46.48 -35.17
CA GLU A 119 -11.39 45.18 -35.23
C GLU A 119 -12.17 44.00 -34.59
N VAL A 120 -13.23 44.23 -33.81
CA VAL A 120 -13.83 43.20 -32.93
C VAL A 120 -14.94 42.37 -33.60
N ILE A 121 -15.18 42.56 -34.89
CA ILE A 121 -16.31 41.96 -35.60
C ILE A 121 -15.88 40.87 -36.62
N GLY A 122 -15.76 39.62 -36.18
CA GLY A 122 -16.15 38.46 -37.01
C GLY A 122 -15.13 37.37 -37.35
N GLN A 123 -15.07 36.30 -36.54
CA GLN A 123 -15.32 34.87 -36.92
C GLN A 123 -14.94 33.92 -35.76
N ILE A 124 -15.87 33.03 -35.35
CA ILE A 124 -15.66 32.01 -34.29
C ILE A 124 -15.25 30.65 -34.93
N PRO A 125 -14.21 29.92 -34.44
CA PRO A 125 -13.65 28.73 -35.10
C PRO A 125 -14.40 27.38 -34.90
N GLN A 126 -14.28 26.49 -35.88
CA GLN A 126 -15.05 25.25 -36.12
C GLN A 126 -14.81 24.06 -35.16
N HIS A 127 -13.75 24.06 -34.34
CA HIS A 127 -13.47 22.98 -33.36
C HIS A 127 -14.44 22.96 -32.15
N LEU A 128 -15.28 23.98 -32.02
CA LEU A 128 -16.39 24.02 -31.05
C LEU A 128 -17.60 23.19 -31.49
N ILE A 129 -17.65 22.71 -32.74
CA ILE A 129 -18.78 21.95 -33.31
C ILE A 129 -18.57 20.43 -33.16
N ASP A 130 -17.34 19.91 -33.35
CA ASP A 130 -17.06 18.47 -33.22
C ASP A 130 -17.16 17.96 -31.77
N GLY A 131 -16.88 18.81 -30.78
CA GLY A 131 -17.10 18.50 -29.36
C GLY A 131 -18.58 18.47 -28.96
N LEU A 132 -19.45 19.07 -29.77
CA LEU A 132 -20.88 19.17 -29.52
C LEU A 132 -21.59 17.84 -29.81
N GLU A 133 -21.18 17.10 -30.83
CA GLU A 133 -21.80 15.83 -31.25
C GLU A 133 -21.53 14.70 -30.24
N SER A 134 -20.29 14.59 -29.73
CA SER A 134 -19.93 13.63 -28.68
C SER A 134 -20.51 14.01 -27.30
N ALA A 135 -20.65 15.32 -27.03
CA ALA A 135 -21.39 15.81 -25.87
C ALA A 135 -22.89 15.49 -25.98
N MET A 136 -23.49 15.59 -27.18
CA MET A 136 -24.89 15.25 -27.45
C MET A 136 -25.19 13.76 -27.24
N GLU A 137 -24.25 12.86 -27.58
CA GLU A 137 -24.40 11.41 -27.34
C GLU A 137 -24.32 11.05 -25.83
N THR A 138 -23.42 11.72 -25.10
CA THR A 138 -23.28 11.57 -23.64
C THR A 138 -24.50 12.13 -22.90
N ILE A 139 -25.03 13.27 -23.38
CA ILE A 139 -26.25 13.88 -22.88
C ILE A 139 -27.46 12.97 -23.18
N GLY A 140 -27.54 12.35 -24.36
CA GLY A 140 -28.61 11.42 -24.72
C GLY A 140 -28.72 10.22 -23.78
N ASN A 141 -27.59 9.58 -23.43
CA ASN A 141 -27.55 8.44 -22.50
C ASN A 141 -27.91 8.85 -21.06
N THR A 142 -27.49 10.06 -20.66
CA THR A 142 -27.82 10.61 -19.34
C THR A 142 -29.31 10.94 -19.23
N ILE A 143 -29.91 11.50 -20.28
CA ILE A 143 -31.36 11.80 -20.34
C ILE A 143 -32.19 10.52 -20.28
N GLN A 144 -31.78 9.43 -20.97
CA GLN A 144 -32.48 8.14 -20.88
C GLN A 144 -32.54 7.62 -19.45
N THR A 145 -31.40 7.62 -18.75
CA THR A 145 -31.32 7.11 -17.37
C THR A 145 -32.22 7.91 -16.42
N ILE A 146 -32.26 9.23 -16.57
CA ILE A 146 -33.10 10.10 -15.75
C ILE A 146 -34.59 9.87 -16.04
N VAL A 147 -34.97 9.76 -17.31
CA VAL A 147 -36.38 9.53 -17.72
C VAL A 147 -36.87 8.17 -17.22
N ASP A 148 -36.06 7.12 -17.33
CA ASP A 148 -36.40 5.77 -16.86
C ASP A 148 -36.64 5.74 -15.35
N MET A 149 -35.77 6.39 -14.58
CA MET A 149 -35.92 6.49 -13.13
C MET A 149 -37.18 7.29 -12.73
N LEU A 150 -37.53 8.33 -13.49
CA LEU A 150 -38.72 9.14 -13.21
C LEU A 150 -40.00 8.38 -13.53
N LEU A 151 -40.02 7.60 -14.61
CA LEU A 151 -41.15 6.71 -14.94
C LEU A 151 -41.33 5.62 -13.87
N GLU A 152 -40.25 4.94 -13.48
CA GLU A 152 -40.29 3.92 -12.41
C GLU A 152 -40.77 4.51 -11.08
N ALA A 153 -40.36 5.74 -10.74
CA ALA A 153 -40.80 6.44 -9.54
C ALA A 153 -42.29 6.82 -9.57
N LEU A 154 -42.86 7.01 -10.77
CA LEU A 154 -44.29 7.23 -10.97
C LEU A 154 -45.08 5.92 -11.10
N GLY A 155 -44.41 4.76 -10.98
CA GLY A 155 -45.02 3.43 -11.06
C GLY A 155 -45.33 2.98 -12.49
N VAL A 156 -44.76 3.64 -13.49
CA VAL A 156 -44.90 3.33 -14.91
C VAL A 156 -43.66 2.54 -15.36
N GLU A 157 -43.86 1.37 -15.95
CA GLU A 157 -42.75 0.55 -16.44
C GLU A 157 -42.14 1.22 -17.69
N PRO A 158 -40.84 1.53 -17.72
CA PRO A 158 -40.22 2.23 -18.85
C PRO A 158 -40.10 1.29 -20.06
N VAL A 159 -40.98 1.46 -21.05
CA VAL A 159 -41.04 0.64 -22.27
C VAL A 159 -40.97 1.54 -23.50
N GLY A 160 -40.10 1.22 -24.47
CA GLY A 160 -39.99 1.96 -25.74
C GLY A 160 -38.67 2.72 -25.93
N GLU A 161 -38.62 3.54 -27.00
CA GLU A 161 -37.49 4.43 -27.32
C GLU A 161 -37.49 5.67 -26.41
N LEU A 162 -36.38 6.40 -26.28
CA LEU A 162 -36.26 7.55 -25.36
C LEU A 162 -37.39 8.58 -25.52
N ILE A 163 -37.79 8.86 -26.76
CA ILE A 163 -38.85 9.82 -27.05
C ILE A 163 -40.20 9.30 -26.53
N ASP A 164 -40.48 8.00 -26.66
CA ASP A 164 -41.72 7.40 -26.14
C ASP A 164 -41.75 7.47 -24.61
N ARG A 165 -40.62 7.20 -23.96
CA ARG A 165 -40.50 7.29 -22.49
C ARG A 165 -40.63 8.73 -21.98
N ILE A 166 -40.11 9.71 -22.72
CA ILE A 166 -40.31 11.13 -22.42
C ILE A 166 -41.79 11.49 -22.57
N PHE A 167 -42.50 10.92 -23.55
CA PHE A 167 -43.93 11.13 -23.71
C PHE A 167 -44.75 10.44 -22.61
N ASP A 168 -44.44 9.19 -22.25
CA ASP A 168 -45.06 8.48 -21.12
C ASP A 168 -44.89 9.28 -19.83
N LEU A 169 -43.70 9.88 -19.63
CA LEU A 169 -43.41 10.71 -18.47
C LEU A 169 -44.20 12.02 -18.52
N SER A 170 -44.34 12.61 -19.71
CA SER A 170 -45.09 13.85 -19.91
C SER A 170 -46.59 13.64 -19.69
N ASP A 171 -47.14 12.50 -20.14
CA ASP A 171 -48.54 12.12 -19.96
C ASP A 171 -48.86 11.86 -18.48
N GLU A 172 -47.96 11.18 -17.76
CA GLU A 172 -48.15 10.93 -16.32
C GLU A 172 -47.91 12.20 -15.47
N ILE A 173 -47.06 13.12 -15.94
CA ILE A 173 -46.89 14.47 -15.38
C ILE A 173 -48.12 15.36 -15.65
N GLU A 174 -48.84 15.18 -16.76
CA GLU A 174 -50.12 15.85 -16.99
C GLU A 174 -51.19 15.36 -15.98
N LEU A 175 -51.15 14.07 -15.61
CA LEU A 175 -51.96 13.47 -14.54
C LEU A 175 -51.61 14.04 -13.15
N LEU A 176 -50.41 14.61 -12.97
CA LEU A 176 -49.94 15.27 -11.74
C LEU A 176 -50.43 16.72 -11.55
N GLN A 177 -51.18 17.32 -12.49
CA GLN A 177 -51.85 18.61 -12.24
C GLN A 177 -52.84 18.56 -11.06
N ASN A 178 -53.20 17.38 -10.55
CA ASN A 178 -54.02 17.19 -9.34
C ASN A 178 -53.30 16.59 -8.12
N ALA A 179 -52.00 16.24 -8.20
CA ALA A 179 -51.28 15.54 -7.11
C ALA A 179 -49.93 16.19 -6.75
N ALA A 180 -49.88 17.52 -6.74
CA ALA A 180 -48.68 18.35 -6.49
C ALA A 180 -47.93 18.10 -5.16
N ASN A 181 -48.51 17.36 -4.21
CA ASN A 181 -47.88 17.13 -2.90
C ASN A 181 -46.93 15.90 -2.87
N GLN A 182 -47.05 14.95 -3.81
CA GLN A 182 -46.22 13.74 -3.79
C GLN A 182 -44.90 13.92 -4.57
N ALA A 183 -44.91 14.67 -5.68
CA ALA A 183 -43.72 14.91 -6.50
C ALA A 183 -42.67 15.81 -5.82
N ALA A 184 -43.10 16.86 -5.10
CA ALA A 184 -42.19 17.72 -4.33
C ALA A 184 -41.49 16.94 -3.20
N THR A 185 -42.25 16.06 -2.54
CA THR A 185 -41.73 15.17 -1.49
C THR A 185 -40.78 14.12 -2.09
N GLY A 186 -41.08 13.58 -3.27
CA GLY A 186 -40.21 12.62 -3.98
C GLY A 186 -38.89 13.22 -4.44
N LEU A 187 -38.89 14.45 -4.98
CA LEU A 187 -37.68 15.17 -5.36
C LEU A 187 -36.83 15.55 -4.14
N GLN A 188 -37.46 16.01 -3.05
CA GLN A 188 -36.76 16.26 -1.78
C GLN A 188 -36.19 14.96 -1.18
N GLN A 189 -36.93 13.86 -1.22
CA GLN A 189 -36.43 12.55 -0.77
C GLN A 189 -35.30 12.03 -1.64
N THR A 190 -35.34 12.23 -2.96
CA THR A 190 -34.30 11.81 -3.90
C THR A 190 -33.02 12.63 -3.70
N TRP A 191 -33.16 13.95 -3.52
CA TRP A 191 -32.05 14.84 -3.16
C TRP A 191 -31.42 14.45 -1.81
N ASN A 192 -32.25 14.16 -0.80
CA ASN A 192 -31.79 13.73 0.51
C ASN A 192 -31.13 12.34 0.47
N GLN A 193 -31.62 11.41 -0.35
CA GLN A 193 -31.02 10.09 -0.55
C GLN A 193 -29.68 10.17 -1.30
N PHE A 194 -29.57 11.04 -2.31
CA PHE A 194 -28.32 11.29 -3.03
C PHE A 194 -27.23 11.82 -2.09
N TRP A 195 -27.53 12.85 -1.29
CA TRP A 195 -26.57 13.39 -0.33
C TRP A 195 -26.32 12.44 0.85
N SER A 196 -27.33 11.70 1.30
CA SER A 196 -27.18 10.65 2.32
C SER A 196 -26.26 9.52 1.86
N ALA A 197 -26.34 9.11 0.59
CA ALA A 197 -25.43 8.12 0.01
C ALA A 197 -24.00 8.64 -0.12
N LEU A 198 -23.82 9.95 -0.35
CA LEU A 198 -22.51 10.58 -0.48
C LEU A 198 -21.83 10.86 0.88
N THR A 199 -22.58 11.21 1.92
CA THR A 199 -22.07 11.57 3.26
C THR A 199 -22.28 10.50 4.33
N GLY A 200 -23.12 9.49 4.06
CA GLY A 200 -23.41 8.38 4.96
C GLY A 200 -24.42 8.67 6.08
N ARG A 201 -25.15 9.80 6.02
CA ARG A 201 -26.07 10.23 7.08
C ARG A 201 -27.51 10.34 6.58
N THR A 202 -28.48 9.77 7.29
CA THR A 202 -29.91 9.95 7.00
C THR A 202 -30.40 11.24 7.66
N PRO A 203 -30.93 12.23 6.93
CA PRO A 203 -31.48 13.44 7.56
C PRO A 203 -32.81 13.11 8.23
N ASP A 204 -32.92 13.35 9.54
CA ASP A 204 -34.17 13.13 10.29
C ASP A 204 -35.15 14.31 10.19
N VAL A 205 -34.86 15.39 9.43
CA VAL A 205 -35.73 16.57 9.31
C VAL A 205 -35.59 17.27 7.94
N ASP A 206 -36.68 17.85 7.42
CA ASP A 206 -36.75 18.66 6.19
C ASP A 206 -35.69 19.78 6.18
N GLN A 207 -34.73 19.67 5.26
CA GLN A 207 -33.57 20.57 5.16
C GLN A 207 -33.90 21.83 4.36
N THR A 208 -33.57 23.00 4.92
CA THR A 208 -33.62 24.29 4.20
C THR A 208 -32.25 24.60 3.59
N VAL A 209 -32.24 25.49 2.59
CA VAL A 209 -31.15 25.86 1.64
C VAL A 209 -29.78 26.27 2.22
N VAL A 210 -29.53 26.13 3.53
CA VAL A 210 -28.31 26.59 4.22
C VAL A 210 -27.22 25.50 4.29
N GLU A 211 -27.55 24.22 4.14
CA GLU A 211 -26.65 23.09 4.47
C GLU A 211 -25.64 22.57 3.40
N PRO A 212 -25.60 22.98 2.11
CA PRO A 212 -24.57 22.46 1.19
C PRO A 212 -23.13 22.78 1.62
N ALA A 213 -22.90 23.93 2.25
CA ALA A 213 -21.59 24.31 2.77
C ALA A 213 -21.18 23.49 4.01
N GLU A 214 -22.15 23.13 4.87
CA GLU A 214 -21.92 22.26 6.03
C GLU A 214 -21.65 20.82 5.58
N GLN A 215 -22.39 20.31 4.59
CA GLN A 215 -22.18 18.98 4.02
C GLN A 215 -20.84 18.85 3.25
N ILE A 216 -20.41 19.91 2.54
CA ILE A 216 -19.05 19.97 1.96
C ILE A 216 -17.99 20.01 3.07
N GLY A 217 -18.24 20.71 4.18
CA GLY A 217 -17.41 20.68 5.38
C GLY A 217 -17.31 19.27 5.97
N GLU A 218 -18.43 18.55 6.10
CA GLU A 218 -18.49 17.16 6.57
C GLU A 218 -17.77 16.18 5.63
N LEU A 219 -17.89 16.37 4.30
CA LEU A 219 -17.16 15.58 3.31
C LEU A 219 -15.65 15.86 3.35
N ALA A 220 -15.25 17.11 3.54
CA ALA A 220 -13.85 17.48 3.75
C ALA A 220 -13.31 16.86 5.05
N ASN A 221 -14.09 16.89 6.14
CA ASN A 221 -13.75 16.24 7.41
C ASN A 221 -13.60 14.71 7.23
N THR A 222 -14.50 14.07 6.48
CA THR A 222 -14.45 12.63 6.19
C THR A 222 -13.22 12.27 5.35
N THR A 223 -12.94 13.05 4.30
CA THR A 223 -11.76 12.87 3.45
C THR A 223 -10.47 12.97 4.26
N VAL A 224 -10.38 14.00 5.11
CA VAL A 224 -9.26 14.22 6.03
C VAL A 224 -9.09 13.06 7.02
N SER A 225 -10.19 12.58 7.61
CA SER A 225 -10.18 11.45 8.56
C SER A 225 -9.65 10.17 7.88
N ASN A 226 -10.15 9.87 6.68
CA ASN A 226 -9.67 8.74 5.89
C ASN A 226 -8.18 8.86 5.54
N SER A 227 -7.74 10.03 5.07
CA SER A 227 -6.32 10.28 4.78
C SER A 227 -5.45 10.14 6.04
N SER A 228 -5.95 10.57 7.19
CA SER A 228 -5.26 10.46 8.48
C SER A 228 -5.13 9.00 8.93
N ALA A 229 -6.20 8.20 8.79
CA ALA A 229 -6.18 6.77 9.07
C ALA A 229 -5.21 6.02 8.12
N ILE A 230 -5.19 6.38 6.84
CA ILE A 230 -4.26 5.81 5.85
C ILE A 230 -2.81 6.12 6.22
N ALA A 231 -2.50 7.36 6.59
CA ALA A 231 -1.14 7.76 6.98
C ALA A 231 -0.64 6.98 8.21
N GLU A 232 -1.50 6.76 9.19
CA GLU A 232 -1.19 5.92 10.37
C GLU A 232 -0.93 4.46 9.97
N LEU A 233 -1.82 3.88 9.17
CA LEU A 233 -1.68 2.50 8.70
C LEU A 233 -0.41 2.30 7.87
N GLN A 234 -0.05 3.27 7.02
CA GLN A 234 1.18 3.25 6.24
C GLN A 234 2.42 3.29 7.14
N SER A 235 2.44 4.16 8.16
CA SER A 235 3.53 4.23 9.13
C SER A 235 3.71 2.90 9.88
N ARG A 236 2.61 2.28 10.33
CA ARG A 236 2.67 0.97 10.99
C ARG A 236 3.08 -0.16 10.08
N LEU A 237 2.66 -0.13 8.81
CA LEU A 237 3.10 -1.10 7.81
C LEU A 237 4.61 -0.97 7.56
N ASP A 238 5.12 0.26 7.47
CA ASP A 238 6.54 0.53 7.33
C ASP A 238 7.32 -0.02 8.54
N GLN A 239 6.83 0.13 9.78
CA GLN A 239 7.42 -0.51 10.96
C GLN A 239 7.35 -2.04 10.91
N GLN A 240 6.26 -2.63 10.43
CA GLN A 240 6.15 -4.08 10.30
C GLN A 240 7.16 -4.64 9.29
N SER A 241 7.36 -3.93 8.17
CA SER A 241 8.27 -4.34 7.09
C SER A 241 9.74 -4.08 7.43
N ASN A 242 10.07 -2.92 7.99
CA ASN A 242 11.45 -2.46 8.14
C ASN A 242 11.95 -2.53 9.60
N GLY A 243 11.07 -2.78 10.58
CA GLY A 243 11.40 -2.69 12.00
C GLY A 243 11.50 -1.23 12.48
N GLY A 244 12.06 -1.01 13.67
CA GLY A 244 12.25 0.33 14.21
C GLY A 244 11.00 0.97 14.82
N ILE A 245 10.89 2.29 14.70
CA ILE A 245 9.83 3.11 15.31
C ILE A 245 8.83 3.52 14.24
N ALA A 246 7.54 3.43 14.57
CA ALA A 246 6.46 4.18 13.95
C ALA A 246 5.76 4.98 15.02
N GLY A 247 5.57 6.27 14.77
CA GLY A 247 4.95 7.20 15.70
C GLY A 247 4.32 8.37 14.97
N GLY A 248 3.90 9.37 15.71
CA GLY A 248 3.20 10.53 15.20
C GLY A 248 2.34 11.22 16.23
N ASP A 249 1.57 12.18 15.73
CA ASP A 249 0.55 12.88 16.50
C ASP A 249 -0.70 13.08 15.64
N ASP A 250 -1.84 12.81 16.24
CA ASP A 250 -3.17 12.91 15.64
C ASP A 250 -3.87 14.23 15.92
N PHE A 251 -3.32 15.03 16.83
CA PHE A 251 -3.88 16.32 17.23
C PHE A 251 -5.35 16.25 17.71
N GLU A 252 -5.83 15.08 18.15
CA GLU A 252 -7.20 14.88 18.66
C GLU A 252 -7.32 15.33 20.13
N ARG A 253 -6.89 16.56 20.39
CA ARG A 253 -6.94 17.22 21.71
C ARG A 253 -7.11 18.71 21.54
N GLU A 254 -7.63 19.38 22.56
CA GLU A 254 -7.81 20.83 22.54
C GLU A 254 -6.66 21.55 23.25
N THR A 255 -6.15 22.62 22.64
CA THR A 255 -5.21 23.56 23.25
C THR A 255 -5.61 24.98 22.90
N THR A 256 -5.12 25.96 23.65
CA THR A 256 -5.48 27.37 23.40
C THR A 256 -4.38 28.17 22.71
N ARG A 257 -3.11 27.75 22.82
CA ARG A 257 -1.98 28.55 22.30
C ARG A 257 -0.66 27.80 22.02
N ASP A 258 -0.74 26.58 21.50
CA ASP A 258 0.41 25.76 21.04
C ASP A 258 -0.10 24.38 20.56
N LEU A 259 0.79 23.43 20.28
CA LEU A 259 0.43 22.03 20.03
C LEU A 259 0.33 21.18 21.32
N GLY A 260 0.50 21.79 22.50
CA GLY A 260 0.54 21.08 23.78
C GLY A 260 1.70 20.10 23.93
N ASP A 261 1.51 19.12 24.83
CA ASP A 261 2.51 18.11 25.17
C ASP A 261 2.95 17.28 23.96
N GLY A 262 4.21 16.83 23.98
CA GLY A 262 4.83 16.05 22.91
C GLY A 262 5.51 16.88 21.81
N TRP A 263 5.35 18.21 21.83
CA TRP A 263 6.00 19.13 20.88
C TRP A 263 6.72 20.26 21.59
N ILE A 264 7.88 20.63 21.05
CA ILE A 264 8.52 21.91 21.38
C ILE A 264 8.35 22.86 20.21
N ALA A 265 7.76 24.02 20.51
CA ALA A 265 7.50 25.06 19.54
C ALA A 265 8.58 26.16 19.60
N TRP A 266 9.12 26.49 18.43
CA TRP A 266 10.01 27.62 18.19
C TRP A 266 9.28 28.63 17.31
N TYR A 267 9.11 29.84 17.83
CA TYR A 267 8.43 30.90 17.09
C TYR A 267 9.42 32.00 16.71
N ASP A 268 9.48 32.28 15.42
CA ASP A 268 10.15 33.44 14.87
C ASP A 268 9.07 34.50 14.59
N PHE A 269 8.89 35.43 15.54
CA PHE A 269 7.91 36.50 15.47
C PHE A 269 8.53 37.79 14.93
N ASN A 270 7.80 38.51 14.07
CA ASN A 270 8.09 39.90 13.76
C ASN A 270 7.18 40.85 14.59
N THR A 271 6.14 41.45 14.00
CA THR A 271 5.08 42.16 14.75
C THR A 271 3.72 41.45 14.62
N GLY A 272 3.10 41.10 15.75
CA GLY A 272 1.99 40.12 15.81
C GLY A 272 2.50 38.73 16.20
N ARG A 273 1.68 37.91 16.86
CA ARG A 273 2.11 36.62 17.44
C ARG A 273 1.27 35.45 16.96
N GLY A 274 0.98 35.38 15.65
CA GLY A 274 0.23 34.29 15.02
C GLY A 274 0.84 32.93 15.37
N TYR A 275 -0.02 31.94 15.61
CA TYR A 275 0.36 30.68 16.24
C TYR A 275 -0.56 29.53 15.83
N TYR A 276 -0.08 28.28 15.96
CA TYR A 276 -0.94 27.11 15.92
C TYR A 276 -1.56 26.80 17.29
N TYR A 277 -2.81 26.36 17.28
CA TYR A 277 -3.49 25.71 18.39
C TYR A 277 -4.19 24.44 17.90
N LEU A 278 -4.62 23.58 18.83
CA LEU A 278 -5.38 22.39 18.53
C LEU A 278 -6.86 22.63 18.84
N ASP A 279 -7.72 22.43 17.86
CA ASP A 279 -9.17 22.64 17.99
C ASP A 279 -9.95 21.39 18.41
N GLY A 280 -9.24 20.33 18.81
CA GLY A 280 -9.81 19.01 19.10
C GLY A 280 -9.69 18.02 17.95
N HIS A 281 -9.37 18.47 16.73
CA HIS A 281 -9.26 17.61 15.54
C HIS A 281 -8.04 17.90 14.66
N GLN A 282 -7.48 19.11 14.75
CA GLN A 282 -6.35 19.51 13.93
C GLN A 282 -5.55 20.65 14.56
N ALA A 283 -4.29 20.77 14.15
CA ALA A 283 -3.50 21.95 14.36
C ALA A 283 -3.93 23.05 13.38
N ARG A 284 -4.48 24.15 13.89
CA ARG A 284 -4.95 25.29 13.10
C ARG A 284 -4.17 26.55 13.41
N TRP A 285 -3.84 27.30 12.36
CA TRP A 285 -3.20 28.60 12.50
C TRP A 285 -4.21 29.70 12.86
N VAL A 286 -3.82 30.56 13.79
CA VAL A 286 -4.51 31.80 14.15
C VAL A 286 -3.73 32.97 13.61
N ASP A 287 -4.37 33.75 12.75
CA ASP A 287 -3.81 34.97 12.21
C ASP A 287 -3.73 36.05 13.32
N GLU A 288 -2.54 36.60 13.56
CA GLU A 288 -2.39 37.79 14.38
C GLU A 288 -1.44 38.79 13.70
N GLY A 289 -1.99 39.93 13.29
CA GLY A 289 -1.24 40.99 12.61
C GLY A 289 -1.15 40.75 11.10
N ASN A 290 -0.12 41.33 10.50
CA ASN A 290 0.09 41.34 9.04
C ASN A 290 1.59 41.22 8.74
N GLN A 291 2.26 40.26 9.38
CA GLN A 291 3.70 40.03 9.21
C GLN A 291 3.98 38.55 8.98
N THR A 292 5.21 38.25 8.58
CA THR A 292 5.71 36.87 8.53
C THR A 292 5.90 36.35 9.96
N ASN A 293 5.26 35.21 10.23
CA ASN A 293 5.32 34.51 11.49
C ASN A 293 5.57 33.04 11.21
N THR A 294 6.62 32.48 11.80
CA THR A 294 7.01 31.09 11.55
C THR A 294 6.92 30.33 12.85
N ALA A 295 6.22 29.20 12.83
CA ALA A 295 6.16 28.26 13.94
C ALA A 295 6.79 26.94 13.50
N ARG A 296 7.87 26.56 14.20
CA ARG A 296 8.60 25.33 13.97
C ARG A 296 8.45 24.40 15.16
N PHE A 297 8.02 23.18 14.91
CA PHE A 297 7.73 22.19 15.92
C PHE A 297 8.69 21.02 15.81
N VAL A 298 9.31 20.67 16.93
CA VAL A 298 10.21 19.51 17.06
C VAL A 298 9.54 18.51 17.98
N ARG A 299 9.47 17.24 17.57
CA ARG A 299 8.88 16.18 18.38
C ARG A 299 9.73 15.94 19.64
N TYR A 300 9.07 15.86 20.80
CA TYR A 300 9.70 15.69 22.11
C TYR A 300 9.13 14.50 22.91
N ASP A 301 8.09 13.84 22.40
CA ASP A 301 7.56 12.63 23.01
C ASP A 301 8.58 11.49 22.94
N THR A 302 8.88 10.86 24.07
CA THR A 302 9.96 9.87 24.17
C THR A 302 9.71 8.61 23.35
N ASP A 303 8.45 8.33 23.01
CA ASP A 303 8.08 7.13 22.26
C ASP A 303 8.52 7.22 20.79
N ASP A 304 8.62 8.43 20.23
CA ASP A 304 8.88 8.65 18.80
C ASP A 304 9.74 9.89 18.50
N GLU A 305 10.39 10.52 19.48
CA GLU A 305 11.20 11.73 19.28
C GLU A 305 12.39 11.53 18.31
N ARG A 306 12.81 10.28 18.07
CA ARG A 306 13.89 9.90 17.15
C ARG A 306 13.58 8.59 16.45
N THR A 307 14.06 8.43 15.23
CA THR A 307 14.12 7.11 14.57
C THR A 307 15.33 6.30 15.05
N VAL A 308 15.31 4.98 14.79
CA VAL A 308 16.40 4.07 15.16
C VAL A 308 17.52 4.13 14.14
N SER A 309 17.19 4.32 12.87
CA SER A 309 18.12 4.48 11.75
C SER A 309 18.11 5.91 11.20
N ASP A 310 19.00 6.15 10.23
CA ASP A 310 19.04 7.39 9.44
C ASP A 310 18.07 7.38 8.25
N TYR A 311 17.31 6.28 8.09
CA TYR A 311 16.25 6.11 7.11
C TYR A 311 14.92 6.51 7.74
N GLN A 312 14.41 7.65 7.32
CA GLN A 312 13.25 8.28 7.94
C GLN A 312 12.20 8.58 6.89
N LYS A 313 10.94 8.34 7.21
CA LYS A 313 9.82 8.78 6.40
C LYS A 313 8.82 9.51 7.27
N MET A 314 8.65 10.79 6.98
CA MET A 314 7.62 11.62 7.60
C MET A 314 6.42 11.74 6.67
N THR A 315 5.22 11.65 7.22
CA THR A 315 3.99 11.97 6.50
C THR A 315 3.23 13.07 7.22
N LEU A 316 2.67 14.02 6.47
CA LEU A 316 1.83 15.10 6.97
C LEU A 316 0.53 15.13 6.17
N VAL A 317 -0.60 15.22 6.86
CA VAL A 317 -1.92 15.32 6.25
C VAL A 317 -2.44 16.76 6.38
N VAL A 318 -2.74 17.38 5.24
CA VAL A 318 -3.37 18.70 5.17
C VAL A 318 -4.76 18.61 5.77
N GLY A 319 -5.05 19.47 6.74
CA GLY A 319 -6.34 19.53 7.41
C GLY A 319 -7.44 20.17 6.57
N THR A 320 -8.52 20.56 7.23
CA THR A 320 -9.74 21.02 6.55
C THR A 320 -9.59 22.42 5.94
N ILE A 321 -8.60 23.18 6.42
CA ILE A 321 -8.23 24.50 5.92
C ILE A 321 -6.89 24.37 5.17
N PRO A 322 -6.91 24.32 3.83
CA PRO A 322 -5.68 24.31 3.04
C PRO A 322 -5.02 25.69 3.09
N GLY A 323 -3.68 25.70 3.16
CA GLY A 323 -2.90 26.93 3.20
C GLY A 323 -2.99 27.70 1.89
N GLU A 324 -2.82 29.01 1.96
CA GLU A 324 -2.91 29.89 0.80
C GLU A 324 -1.67 29.80 -0.10
N SER A 325 -1.88 29.84 -1.42
CA SER A 325 -0.83 29.72 -2.45
C SER A 325 -0.42 31.04 -3.14
N GLY A 326 -0.93 32.19 -2.67
CA GLY A 326 -0.82 33.47 -3.38
C GLY A 326 0.51 34.25 -3.26
N ALA A 327 1.67 33.60 -3.14
CA ALA A 327 2.97 34.26 -2.95
C ALA A 327 4.13 33.57 -3.69
N PRO A 328 5.26 34.28 -3.90
CA PRO A 328 6.51 33.63 -4.28
C PRO A 328 6.85 32.51 -3.30
N PHE A 329 7.36 31.40 -3.84
CA PHE A 329 7.67 30.18 -3.09
C PHE A 329 8.79 30.43 -2.07
N GLU A 330 9.97 30.85 -2.52
CA GLU A 330 11.11 31.09 -1.62
C GLU A 330 11.07 32.48 -0.97
N GLY A 331 11.42 32.55 0.32
CA GLY A 331 11.74 33.79 1.05
C GLY A 331 10.58 34.49 1.75
N ASP A 332 9.40 34.58 1.12
CA ASP A 332 8.27 35.37 1.63
C ASP A 332 6.90 34.67 1.49
N GLY A 333 6.89 33.37 1.15
CA GLY A 333 5.68 32.55 0.97
C GLY A 333 5.08 32.01 2.28
N SER A 334 3.76 31.80 2.28
CA SER A 334 3.10 30.90 3.23
C SER A 334 3.43 29.48 2.85
N HIS A 335 3.86 28.67 3.81
CA HIS A 335 4.31 27.30 3.54
C HIS A 335 4.14 26.36 4.73
N ILE A 336 4.26 25.07 4.43
CA ILE A 336 4.54 24.01 5.38
C ILE A 336 5.91 23.41 5.04
N ARG A 337 6.72 23.08 6.05
CA ARG A 337 7.92 22.24 5.88
C ARG A 337 7.81 20.96 6.68
N LEU A 338 8.22 19.85 6.08
CA LEU A 338 8.47 18.59 6.78
C LEU A 338 9.96 18.49 7.02
N TRP A 339 10.37 18.29 8.28
CA TRP A 339 11.77 18.25 8.68
C TRP A 339 12.19 16.83 9.07
N LEU A 340 13.24 16.35 8.42
CA LEU A 340 13.94 15.11 8.71
C LEU A 340 15.42 15.40 8.99
N ARG A 341 16.15 14.40 9.46
CA ARG A 341 17.58 14.48 9.83
C ARG A 341 17.92 15.60 10.80
N VAL A 342 17.00 15.89 11.72
CA VAL A 342 17.10 17.05 12.61
C VAL A 342 18.13 16.80 13.71
N ASN A 343 18.94 17.81 14.01
CA ASN A 343 19.95 17.78 15.06
C ASN A 343 19.37 17.41 16.43
N GLU A 344 20.16 16.67 17.20
CA GLU A 344 19.76 16.12 18.49
C GLU A 344 19.35 17.19 19.50
N THR A 345 20.04 18.32 19.48
CA THR A 345 19.78 19.44 20.40
C THR A 345 18.56 20.27 20.03
N ALA A 346 17.79 19.91 19.01
CA ALA A 346 16.71 20.75 18.48
C ALA A 346 15.59 21.03 19.49
N PHE A 347 15.38 20.14 20.46
CA PHE A 347 14.44 20.38 21.57
C PHE A 347 14.84 21.58 22.45
N SER A 348 16.13 21.94 22.51
CA SER A 348 16.63 23.04 23.37
C SER A 348 17.21 24.23 22.61
N GLN A 349 17.53 24.07 21.32
CA GLN A 349 18.22 25.09 20.52
C GLN A 349 17.57 25.36 19.17
N GLY A 350 16.46 24.69 18.84
CA GLY A 350 15.84 24.72 17.52
C GLY A 350 16.59 23.90 16.48
N ILE A 351 16.00 23.80 15.29
CA ILE A 351 16.59 23.08 14.16
C ILE A 351 17.74 23.92 13.59
N ARG A 352 18.98 23.49 13.86
CA ARG A 352 20.22 24.07 13.34
C ARG A 352 20.75 23.31 12.14
N ASP A 353 20.50 22.01 12.10
CA ASP A 353 20.83 21.13 11.00
C ASP A 353 19.64 20.20 10.75
N GLY A 354 19.31 19.97 9.48
CA GLY A 354 18.20 19.13 9.06
C GLY A 354 17.99 19.18 7.55
N VAL A 355 17.18 18.28 7.03
CA VAL A 355 16.71 18.30 5.64
C VAL A 355 15.22 18.56 5.66
N PHE A 356 14.74 19.35 4.72
CA PHE A 356 13.33 19.68 4.62
C PHE A 356 12.82 19.57 3.19
N VAL A 357 11.52 19.41 3.07
CA VAL A 357 10.79 19.83 1.87
C VAL A 357 9.86 20.97 2.26
N GLU A 358 9.89 22.05 1.49
CA GLU A 358 8.96 23.16 1.63
C GLU A 358 7.83 23.00 0.61
N ILE A 359 6.59 23.20 1.04
CA ILE A 359 5.39 23.19 0.21
C ILE A 359 4.65 24.50 0.47
N GLY A 360 4.48 25.33 -0.54
CA GLY A 360 3.95 26.68 -0.34
C GLY A 360 3.97 27.54 -1.59
N GLY A 361 3.74 28.84 -1.42
CA GLY A 361 3.75 29.80 -2.52
C GLY A 361 2.83 29.40 -3.67
N TRP A 362 3.21 29.69 -4.92
CA TRP A 362 2.43 29.42 -6.14
C TRP A 362 2.24 27.93 -6.49
N ASN A 363 1.73 27.14 -5.54
CA ASN A 363 1.56 25.69 -5.65
C ASN A 363 2.88 25.01 -6.00
N MET A 364 3.94 25.29 -5.24
CA MET A 364 5.25 24.72 -5.48
C MET A 364 5.74 23.91 -4.29
N ALA A 365 6.63 22.98 -4.56
CA ALA A 365 7.39 22.27 -3.54
C ALA A 365 8.86 22.16 -3.95
N GLN A 366 9.77 22.15 -2.97
CA GLN A 366 11.19 21.96 -3.21
C GLN A 366 11.89 21.42 -1.97
N ILE A 367 12.87 20.55 -2.20
CA ILE A 367 13.72 20.00 -1.16
C ILE A 367 14.82 21.03 -0.83
N GLY A 368 15.17 21.13 0.43
CA GLY A 368 16.26 21.94 0.94
C GLY A 368 16.93 21.27 2.13
N TYR A 369 18.04 21.84 2.57
CA TYR A 369 18.66 21.46 3.83
C TYR A 369 19.05 22.71 4.60
N ARG A 370 19.08 22.56 5.92
CA ARG A 370 19.67 23.52 6.83
C ARG A 370 20.99 22.98 7.32
N LYS A 371 22.02 23.82 7.28
CA LYS A 371 23.33 23.52 7.86
C LYS A 371 23.85 24.73 8.62
N ASP A 372 24.21 24.52 9.88
CA ASP A 372 24.69 25.59 10.76
C ASP A 372 23.76 26.84 10.76
N ASN A 373 22.43 26.61 10.79
CA ASN A 373 21.35 27.61 10.68
C ASN A 373 21.15 28.30 9.32
N VAL A 374 21.80 27.84 8.26
CA VAL A 374 21.62 28.39 6.90
C VAL A 374 20.79 27.43 6.07
N ASP A 375 19.63 27.89 5.61
CA ASP A 375 18.78 27.18 4.66
C ASP A 375 19.38 27.26 3.25
N THR A 376 19.39 26.13 2.55
CA THR A 376 19.82 26.03 1.16
C THR A 376 18.86 25.12 0.41
N PHE A 377 18.18 25.67 -0.59
CA PHE A 377 17.35 24.88 -1.51
C PHE A 377 18.21 24.09 -2.49
N VAL A 378 17.73 22.91 -2.86
CA VAL A 378 18.40 21.98 -3.78
C VAL A 378 17.44 21.50 -4.85
N GLY A 379 18.02 21.01 -5.95
CA GLY A 379 17.23 20.67 -7.13
C GLY A 379 16.48 21.88 -7.69
N SER A 380 15.37 21.61 -8.38
CA SER A 380 14.48 22.64 -8.92
C SER A 380 13.13 22.58 -8.22
N PRO A 381 12.44 23.72 -8.04
CA PRO A 381 11.05 23.73 -7.61
C PRO A 381 10.16 22.89 -8.55
N VAL A 382 9.22 22.14 -7.97
CA VAL A 382 8.22 21.34 -8.70
C VAL A 382 6.81 21.82 -8.43
N SER A 383 5.89 21.63 -9.38
CA SER A 383 4.48 21.94 -9.18
C SER A 383 3.84 20.99 -8.17
N CYS A 384 3.17 21.56 -7.17
CA CYS A 384 2.52 20.85 -6.08
C CYS A 384 1.29 21.65 -5.63
N SER A 385 0.11 21.33 -6.18
CA SER A 385 -1.17 21.83 -5.66
C SER A 385 -1.62 21.04 -4.43
N TRP A 386 -2.43 21.63 -3.56
CA TRP A 386 -3.01 20.91 -2.42
C TRP A 386 -4.42 21.40 -2.08
N GLY A 387 -5.16 20.52 -1.41
CA GLY A 387 -6.46 20.77 -0.83
C GLY A 387 -6.62 19.97 0.47
N ALA A 388 -7.80 20.03 1.09
CA ALA A 388 -8.07 19.27 2.30
C ALA A 388 -7.83 17.77 2.11
N GLY A 389 -7.19 17.14 3.08
CA GLY A 389 -6.86 15.71 3.06
C GLY A 389 -5.70 15.31 2.14
N THR A 390 -5.01 16.27 1.51
CA THR A 390 -3.78 15.98 0.74
C THR A 390 -2.72 15.40 1.67
N VAL A 391 -2.08 14.32 1.24
CA VAL A 391 -1.02 13.65 1.99
C VAL A 391 0.33 14.00 1.38
N PHE A 392 1.22 14.54 2.21
CA PHE A 392 2.61 14.80 1.86
C PHE A 392 3.50 13.81 2.58
N SER A 393 4.40 13.16 1.84
CA SER A 393 5.41 12.29 2.43
C SER A 393 6.80 12.76 2.02
N PHE A 394 7.69 12.86 2.99
CA PHE A 394 9.10 13.13 2.77
C PHE A 394 9.92 11.97 3.30
N THR A 395 10.81 11.44 2.47
CA THR A 395 11.64 10.28 2.78
C THR A 395 13.11 10.69 2.70
N ALA A 396 13.87 10.39 3.75
CA ALA A 396 15.31 10.56 3.84
C ALA A 396 15.98 9.18 3.93
N GLY A 397 16.76 8.82 2.91
CA GLY A 397 17.28 7.47 2.71
C GLY A 397 16.26 6.57 2.00
N THR A 398 16.64 6.01 0.85
CA THR A 398 15.82 5.05 0.09
C THR A 398 16.57 3.74 -0.11
N SER A 399 15.94 2.76 -0.77
CA SER A 399 16.60 1.51 -1.19
C SER A 399 17.86 1.75 -2.03
N ASP A 400 17.93 2.89 -2.73
CA ASP A 400 19.03 3.23 -3.63
C ASP A 400 20.21 3.88 -2.91
N GLY A 401 20.04 4.29 -1.64
CA GLY A 401 21.10 4.89 -0.84
C GLY A 401 20.58 5.72 0.32
N ILE A 402 21.40 5.83 1.37
CA ILE A 402 21.12 6.67 2.53
C ILE A 402 21.15 8.17 2.17
N GLU A 403 21.82 8.54 1.10
CA GLU A 403 21.93 9.91 0.58
C GLU A 403 20.80 10.32 -0.36
N LYS A 404 19.81 9.44 -0.59
CA LYS A 404 18.68 9.70 -1.49
C LYS A 404 17.48 10.23 -0.72
N PHE A 405 16.83 11.23 -1.29
CA PHE A 405 15.66 11.88 -0.71
C PHE A 405 14.52 11.93 -1.72
N GLU A 406 13.31 11.70 -1.25
CA GLU A 406 12.11 11.70 -2.09
C GLU A 406 10.98 12.45 -1.41
N PHE A 407 10.33 13.32 -2.17
CA PHE A 407 9.09 13.96 -1.78
C PHE A 407 7.96 13.43 -2.63
N ALA A 408 6.88 12.99 -1.99
CA ALA A 408 5.70 12.46 -2.63
C ALA A 408 4.42 13.18 -2.17
N LYS A 409 3.47 13.30 -3.09
CA LYS A 409 2.11 13.79 -2.85
C LYS A 409 1.12 12.67 -3.17
N ASN A 410 0.26 12.33 -2.21
CA ASN A 410 -0.73 11.26 -2.34
C ASN A 410 -0.12 9.93 -2.85
N GLY A 411 1.10 9.62 -2.40
CA GLY A 411 1.86 8.43 -2.82
C GLY A 411 2.67 8.57 -4.11
N SER A 412 2.45 9.61 -4.92
CA SER A 412 3.22 9.84 -6.15
C SER A 412 4.44 10.71 -5.88
N VAL A 413 5.64 10.23 -6.20
CA VAL A 413 6.89 10.99 -6.08
C VAL A 413 6.88 12.18 -7.03
N LEU A 414 7.09 13.39 -6.50
CA LEU A 414 7.12 14.65 -7.25
C LEU A 414 8.51 15.24 -7.37
N ALA A 415 9.37 15.07 -6.36
CA ALA A 415 10.74 15.56 -6.38
C ALA A 415 11.67 14.55 -5.73
N THR A 416 12.90 14.48 -6.24
CA THR A 416 13.98 13.68 -5.68
C THR A 416 15.24 14.51 -5.57
N TRP A 417 16.08 14.17 -4.61
CA TRP A 417 17.40 14.78 -4.46
C TRP A 417 18.42 13.72 -4.04
N SER A 418 19.64 13.83 -4.57
CA SER A 418 20.78 13.02 -4.19
C SER A 418 21.82 13.90 -3.52
N ASP A 419 22.14 13.59 -2.27
CA ASP A 419 23.16 14.30 -1.50
C ASP A 419 24.57 13.77 -1.80
N ASP A 420 25.00 13.91 -3.05
CA ASP A 420 26.30 13.40 -3.51
C ASP A 420 27.49 14.13 -2.83
N ALA A 421 27.24 15.34 -2.32
CA ALA A 421 28.22 16.16 -1.61
C ALA A 421 28.25 15.91 -0.09
N VAL A 422 27.35 15.06 0.42
CA VAL A 422 27.21 14.71 1.85
C VAL A 422 27.06 15.96 2.72
N VAL A 423 26.14 16.85 2.32
CA VAL A 423 25.83 18.07 3.06
C VAL A 423 24.84 17.82 4.20
N SER A 424 23.95 16.84 4.06
CA SER A 424 23.07 16.36 5.11
C SER A 424 23.86 15.60 6.16
N ARG A 425 23.57 15.88 7.44
CA ARG A 425 24.25 15.22 8.55
C ARG A 425 23.57 13.89 8.86
N LEU A 426 24.37 12.92 9.28
CA LEU A 426 23.97 11.53 9.51
C LEU A 426 24.41 11.04 10.89
N GLY A 427 23.75 10.00 11.37
CA GLY A 427 24.07 9.32 12.62
C GLY A 427 23.13 9.69 13.76
N PRO A 428 23.32 9.09 14.95
CA PRO A 428 22.41 9.21 16.09
C PRO A 428 22.08 10.65 16.51
N ASP A 429 23.01 11.58 16.27
CA ASP A 429 22.85 13.00 16.60
C ASP A 429 21.96 13.77 15.61
N TYR A 430 21.44 13.13 14.57
CA TYR A 430 20.65 13.76 13.49
C TYR A 430 19.42 12.92 13.12
N ARG A 431 18.77 12.28 14.10
CA ARG A 431 17.61 11.39 13.86
C ARG A 431 16.30 11.94 14.39
N ARG A 432 16.27 13.21 14.79
CA ARG A 432 15.01 13.88 15.16
C ARG A 432 14.23 14.28 13.91
N TRP A 433 13.00 14.69 14.13
CA TRP A 433 12.09 15.14 13.09
C TRP A 433 11.15 16.22 13.62
N GLY A 434 10.44 16.88 12.71
CA GLY A 434 9.52 17.94 13.05
C GLY A 434 8.80 18.51 11.84
N TRP A 435 8.04 19.57 12.04
CA TRP A 435 7.39 20.29 10.95
C TRP A 435 7.34 21.79 11.24
N GLU A 436 7.06 22.58 10.22
CA GLU A 436 6.99 24.04 10.33
C GLU A 436 5.82 24.55 9.52
N GLY A 437 5.17 25.60 10.02
CA GLY A 437 4.23 26.38 9.24
C GLY A 437 4.58 27.86 9.34
N GLN A 438 4.57 28.52 8.19
CA GLN A 438 4.85 29.94 8.07
C GLN A 438 3.63 30.67 7.51
N ALA A 439 3.18 31.68 8.23
CA ALA A 439 2.29 32.70 7.72
C ALA A 439 3.09 33.85 7.12
N ARG A 440 2.48 34.58 6.19
CA ARG A 440 3.07 35.74 5.52
C ARG A 440 2.15 36.95 5.58
N PRO A 441 2.62 38.16 5.23
CA PRO A 441 1.75 39.32 5.03
C PRO A 441 0.79 39.10 3.84
N ARG A 442 -0.49 39.43 4.02
CA ARG A 442 -1.50 39.48 2.96
C ARG A 442 -2.42 40.66 3.16
N ASN A 443 -2.24 41.70 2.36
CA ASN A 443 -3.02 42.94 2.43
C ASN A 443 -3.03 43.53 3.85
N LEU A 444 -4.12 43.36 4.59
CA LEU A 444 -4.30 43.83 5.97
C LEU A 444 -4.26 42.69 7.01
N GLY A 445 -4.10 41.43 6.60
CA GLY A 445 -4.08 40.23 7.46
C GLY A 445 -2.94 39.28 7.09
N GLN A 446 -3.01 38.02 7.52
CA GLN A 446 -2.01 37.02 7.18
C GLN A 446 -2.48 36.09 6.05
N GLY A 447 -1.53 35.63 5.24
CA GLY A 447 -1.70 34.46 4.39
C GLY A 447 -1.44 33.21 5.25
N THR A 448 -2.49 32.43 5.49
CA THR A 448 -2.49 31.35 6.48
C THR A 448 -1.81 30.09 5.91
N PRO A 449 -0.91 29.42 6.67
CA PRO A 449 -0.41 28.09 6.31
C PRO A 449 -1.50 27.03 6.48
N SER A 450 -1.28 25.83 5.93
CA SER A 450 -2.26 24.75 6.07
C SER A 450 -2.51 24.39 7.53
N SER A 451 -3.77 24.08 7.84
CA SER A 451 -4.08 23.25 9.01
C SER A 451 -3.49 21.85 8.82
N VAL A 452 -3.24 21.14 9.92
CA VAL A 452 -2.61 19.82 9.91
C VAL A 452 -3.37 18.88 10.85
N THR A 453 -3.86 17.76 10.34
CA THR A 453 -4.64 16.79 11.14
C THR A 453 -3.82 15.61 11.59
N ARG A 454 -2.70 15.33 10.92
CA ARG A 454 -1.81 14.27 11.35
C ARG A 454 -0.40 14.52 10.85
N VAL A 455 0.55 14.17 11.70
CA VAL A 455 1.94 13.95 11.31
C VAL A 455 2.40 12.60 11.82
N THR A 456 3.09 11.84 10.98
CA THR A 456 3.67 10.55 11.36
C THR A 456 5.14 10.47 11.00
N ILE A 457 5.86 9.63 11.72
CA ILE A 457 7.25 9.26 11.45
C ILE A 457 7.33 7.74 11.41
N ALA A 458 8.12 7.21 10.48
CA ALA A 458 8.47 5.80 10.42
C ALA A 458 9.94 5.62 10.11
N ASP A 459 10.53 4.57 10.67
CA ASP A 459 11.81 4.02 10.26
C ASP A 459 11.61 3.19 8.97
N VAL A 460 12.39 3.51 7.93
CA VAL A 460 12.26 2.88 6.61
C VAL A 460 13.57 2.25 6.14
N ASP A 461 14.42 1.82 7.07
CA ASP A 461 15.71 1.22 6.73
C ASP A 461 15.52 -0.12 5.98
N PRO A 462 15.91 -0.20 4.69
CA PRO A 462 15.77 -1.41 3.89
C PRO A 462 16.66 -2.56 4.39
N GLY A 463 17.67 -2.28 5.21
CA GLY A 463 18.57 -3.23 5.84
C GLY A 463 18.18 -3.65 7.27
N MET A 464 17.27 -2.91 7.93
CA MET A 464 16.76 -3.30 9.25
C MET A 464 15.70 -4.41 9.20
N GLY A 465 15.22 -4.74 7.99
CA GLY A 465 14.46 -5.93 7.64
C GLY A 465 13.78 -6.63 8.81
N GLY A 466 12.50 -6.28 9.03
CA GLY A 466 11.63 -7.02 9.92
C GLY A 466 11.74 -8.51 9.61
N GLY A 467 11.98 -9.32 10.64
CA GLY A 467 12.41 -10.72 10.55
C GLY A 467 11.43 -11.73 9.93
N SER A 468 10.60 -11.34 8.95
CA SER A 468 9.85 -12.27 8.11
C SER A 468 10.36 -12.28 6.68
N ILE A 469 11.11 -13.33 6.35
CA ILE A 469 11.23 -13.77 4.95
C ILE A 469 9.84 -14.23 4.52
N ASP A 470 9.29 -13.66 3.45
CA ASP A 470 8.08 -14.21 2.83
C ASP A 470 8.42 -15.54 2.16
N LEU A 471 8.19 -16.63 2.88
CA LEU A 471 8.48 -17.98 2.42
C LEU A 471 7.64 -18.40 1.21
N GLY A 472 6.50 -17.73 0.95
CA GLY A 472 5.60 -18.07 -0.14
C GLY A 472 6.02 -17.49 -1.49
N SER A 473 6.59 -16.28 -1.48
CA SER A 473 6.99 -15.58 -2.71
C SER A 473 8.50 -15.53 -2.95
N GLN A 474 9.32 -15.52 -1.89
CA GLN A 474 10.76 -15.27 -1.99
C GLN A 474 11.61 -16.54 -1.93
N VAL A 475 11.05 -17.67 -1.50
CA VAL A 475 11.77 -18.96 -1.44
C VAL A 475 11.17 -19.93 -2.44
N VAL A 476 11.75 -19.99 -3.64
CA VAL A 476 11.51 -21.09 -4.58
C VAL A 476 12.63 -22.11 -4.41
N GLY A 477 12.34 -23.23 -3.75
CA GLY A 477 13.31 -24.31 -3.51
C GLY A 477 13.82 -24.37 -2.06
N ILE A 478 15.13 -24.54 -1.87
CA ILE A 478 15.75 -24.79 -0.56
C ILE A 478 16.19 -23.46 0.07
N LEU A 479 15.68 -23.16 1.27
CA LEU A 479 16.18 -22.07 2.10
C LEU A 479 17.56 -22.44 2.68
N ALA A 480 18.59 -21.69 2.33
CA ALA A 480 19.92 -21.87 2.90
C ALA A 480 19.98 -21.21 4.29
N LEU A 481 19.84 -22.00 5.36
CA LEU A 481 20.10 -21.53 6.72
C LEU A 481 21.55 -21.83 7.12
N ALA A 482 22.25 -20.82 7.65
CA ALA A 482 23.57 -21.01 8.23
C ALA A 482 23.54 -22.13 9.29
N ASN A 483 24.49 -23.06 9.23
CA ASN A 483 24.54 -24.25 10.09
C ASN A 483 23.24 -25.07 10.10
N GLY A 484 22.47 -25.06 9.01
CA GLY A 484 21.21 -25.80 8.87
C GLY A 484 20.14 -25.40 9.90
N GLY A 485 20.19 -24.15 10.42
CA GLY A 485 19.28 -23.68 11.46
C GLY A 485 19.59 -24.21 12.86
N THR A 486 20.69 -24.97 13.04
CA THR A 486 21.04 -25.56 14.34
C THR A 486 21.84 -24.62 15.24
N GLY A 487 22.40 -23.53 14.71
CA GLY A 487 23.26 -22.60 15.46
C GLY A 487 24.59 -23.21 15.96
N ALA A 488 24.93 -24.42 15.53
CA ALA A 488 26.10 -25.16 16.01
C ALA A 488 27.35 -24.90 15.18
N SER A 489 28.50 -24.72 15.84
CA SER A 489 29.83 -24.57 15.20
C SER A 489 30.55 -25.90 14.97
N ASN A 490 29.95 -27.02 15.35
CA ASN A 490 30.49 -28.37 15.14
C ASN A 490 29.38 -29.41 14.98
N ALA A 491 29.71 -30.54 14.35
CA ALA A 491 28.74 -31.59 14.01
C ALA A 491 28.11 -32.25 15.24
N ALA A 492 28.79 -32.30 16.40
CA ALA A 492 28.24 -32.91 17.60
C ALA A 492 27.11 -32.06 18.20
N GLN A 493 27.36 -30.75 18.31
CA GLN A 493 26.36 -29.77 18.76
C GLN A 493 25.18 -29.69 17.79
N ALA A 494 25.42 -29.76 16.47
CA ALA A 494 24.36 -29.74 15.46
C ALA A 494 23.39 -30.92 15.62
N ARG A 495 23.92 -32.13 15.81
CA ARG A 495 23.11 -33.34 16.05
C ARG A 495 22.31 -33.23 17.34
N ALA A 496 22.91 -32.72 18.40
CA ALA A 496 22.21 -32.51 19.68
C ALA A 496 21.04 -31.53 19.54
N ASN A 497 21.27 -30.40 18.85
CA ASN A 497 20.26 -29.37 18.65
C ASN A 497 19.10 -29.84 17.75
N LEU A 498 19.36 -30.79 16.84
CA LEU A 498 18.32 -31.45 16.03
C LEU A 498 17.56 -32.55 16.79
N GLY A 499 17.89 -32.80 18.07
CA GLY A 499 17.31 -33.91 18.84
C GLY A 499 17.74 -35.28 18.32
N ALA A 500 18.82 -35.35 17.54
CA ALA A 500 19.35 -36.62 17.06
C ALA A 500 19.84 -37.46 18.25
N GLU A 501 19.65 -38.77 18.16
CA GLU A 501 20.09 -39.68 19.19
C GLU A 501 21.62 -39.63 19.37
N ALA A 502 22.06 -39.66 20.63
CA ALA A 502 23.48 -39.65 20.95
C ALA A 502 24.19 -40.84 20.29
N ALA A 503 25.42 -40.61 19.81
CA ALA A 503 26.22 -41.67 19.23
C ALA A 503 26.40 -42.82 20.24
N ILE A 504 26.14 -44.06 19.80
CA ILE A 504 26.34 -45.24 20.63
C ILE A 504 27.85 -45.35 20.94
N PRO A 505 28.27 -45.29 22.22
CA PRO A 505 29.67 -45.46 22.58
C PRO A 505 30.19 -46.81 22.08
N ALA A 506 31.46 -46.93 21.70
CA ALA A 506 32.03 -48.20 21.28
C ALA A 506 31.93 -49.25 22.42
N GLY A 507 31.30 -50.39 22.12
CA GLY A 507 31.26 -51.54 23.03
C GLY A 507 32.43 -52.50 22.79
N THR A 508 32.47 -53.57 23.57
CA THR A 508 33.35 -54.72 23.33
C THR A 508 32.61 -55.83 22.60
N THR A 509 33.33 -56.78 22.01
CA THR A 509 32.76 -57.98 21.38
C THR A 509 32.01 -58.89 22.37
N ALA A 510 32.17 -58.69 23.67
CA ALA A 510 31.47 -59.43 24.73
C ALA A 510 30.21 -58.70 25.23
N GLN A 511 29.72 -57.69 24.51
CA GLN A 511 28.57 -56.88 24.93
C GLN A 511 27.49 -56.76 23.84
N TYR A 512 26.26 -56.46 24.25
CA TYR A 512 25.14 -56.12 23.38
C TYR A 512 24.48 -54.81 23.84
N TRP A 513 23.90 -54.06 22.91
CA TRP A 513 23.22 -52.80 23.18
C TRP A 513 21.72 -53.03 23.40
N ARG A 514 21.16 -52.53 24.50
CA ARG A 514 19.72 -52.64 24.83
C ARG A 514 18.95 -51.39 24.42
N GLY A 515 17.62 -51.51 24.35
CA GLY A 515 16.71 -50.39 24.08
C GLY A 515 16.69 -49.31 25.17
N ASP A 516 17.21 -49.60 26.37
CA ASP A 516 17.44 -48.61 27.44
C ASP A 516 18.73 -47.79 27.25
N LYS A 517 19.40 -47.96 26.10
CA LYS A 517 20.65 -47.28 25.74
C LYS A 517 21.82 -47.61 26.68
N THR A 518 21.92 -48.87 27.11
CA THR A 518 23.03 -49.36 27.93
C THR A 518 23.72 -50.57 27.29
N TRP A 519 25.06 -50.62 27.41
CA TRP A 519 25.84 -51.81 27.08
C TRP A 519 25.67 -52.87 28.16
N GLN A 520 25.38 -54.09 27.75
CA GLN A 520 25.19 -55.24 28.64
C GLN A 520 26.11 -56.37 28.25
N THR A 521 26.52 -57.18 29.23
CA THR A 521 27.41 -58.32 28.95
C THR A 521 26.64 -59.42 28.23
N LEU A 522 27.17 -59.89 27.09
CA LEU A 522 26.66 -61.04 26.36
C LEU A 522 27.13 -62.33 27.05
N ASN A 523 26.28 -62.93 27.88
CA ASN A 523 26.54 -64.17 28.60
C ASN A 523 25.42 -65.20 28.42
N LYS A 524 25.63 -66.41 28.93
CA LYS A 524 24.64 -67.50 28.90
C LYS A 524 23.25 -67.11 29.43
N ALA A 525 23.17 -66.22 30.43
CA ALA A 525 21.90 -65.74 30.97
C ALA A 525 21.20 -64.79 30.00
N ALA A 526 21.95 -63.91 29.32
CA ALA A 526 21.43 -62.97 28.33
C ALA A 526 20.80 -63.66 27.10
N VAL A 527 21.22 -64.88 26.77
CA VAL A 527 20.70 -65.67 25.62
C VAL A 527 19.81 -66.85 26.03
N GLY A 528 19.40 -66.94 27.30
CA GLY A 528 18.48 -67.99 27.77
C GLY A 528 19.08 -69.40 27.87
N LEU A 529 20.42 -69.52 27.89
CA LEU A 529 21.15 -70.79 27.95
C LEU A 529 21.69 -71.08 29.36
N GLY A 530 20.84 -71.01 30.39
CA GLY A 530 21.27 -71.13 31.80
C GLY A 530 22.08 -72.40 32.14
N ASN A 531 21.87 -73.47 31.37
CA ASN A 531 22.54 -74.76 31.53
C ASN A 531 23.91 -74.85 30.81
N VAL A 532 24.29 -73.87 29.99
CA VAL A 532 25.52 -73.92 29.17
C VAL A 532 26.56 -72.98 29.75
N ASP A 533 27.72 -73.46 30.16
CA ASP A 533 28.76 -72.58 30.71
C ASP A 533 29.41 -71.65 29.69
N ASN A 534 29.77 -70.44 30.15
CA ASN A 534 30.44 -69.39 29.39
C ASN A 534 31.97 -69.62 29.33
N THR A 535 32.38 -70.88 29.19
CA THR A 535 33.77 -71.33 29.22
C THR A 535 34.09 -72.04 27.90
N SER A 536 35.30 -71.85 27.38
CA SER A 536 35.75 -72.49 26.13
C SER A 536 35.61 -74.02 26.21
N ASP A 537 35.27 -74.66 25.08
CA ASP A 537 35.13 -76.11 24.99
C ASP A 537 36.40 -76.87 25.40
N ALA A 538 37.57 -76.24 25.31
CA ALA A 538 38.83 -76.84 25.74
C ALA A 538 38.86 -77.13 27.26
N ALA A 539 38.13 -76.36 28.08
CA ALA A 539 38.03 -76.58 29.51
C ALA A 539 36.98 -77.65 29.89
N LYS A 540 36.00 -77.92 29.02
CA LYS A 540 34.95 -78.94 29.27
C LYS A 540 35.51 -80.35 29.20
N ASN A 541 36.43 -80.61 28.27
CA ASN A 541 37.06 -81.93 28.10
C ASN A 541 38.15 -82.25 29.14
N SER A 542 38.59 -81.25 29.91
CA SER A 542 39.56 -81.40 31.01
C SER A 542 38.91 -81.40 32.39
N ALA A 543 37.58 -81.32 32.48
CA ALA A 543 36.87 -81.26 33.75
C ALA A 543 36.91 -82.62 34.46
N THR A 544 37.42 -82.66 35.69
CA THR A 544 37.46 -83.87 36.52
C THR A 544 36.04 -84.32 36.87
N ALA A 545 35.59 -85.44 36.31
CA ALA A 545 34.32 -86.07 36.68
C ALA A 545 34.54 -87.09 37.82
N THR A 546 33.89 -86.89 38.96
CA THR A 546 33.89 -87.89 40.05
C THR A 546 32.76 -88.89 39.83
N LEU A 547 33.08 -90.17 39.65
CA LEU A 547 32.11 -91.25 39.44
C LEU A 547 31.99 -92.12 40.69
N THR A 548 30.90 -91.95 41.44
CA THR A 548 30.60 -92.76 42.63
C THR A 548 29.55 -93.83 42.30
N ASN A 549 29.85 -95.11 42.60
CA ASN A 549 28.96 -96.26 42.39
C ASN A 549 28.43 -96.40 40.95
N LYS A 550 29.27 -96.14 39.94
CA LYS A 550 28.93 -96.34 38.53
C LYS A 550 29.77 -97.47 37.92
N THR A 551 29.16 -98.24 37.03
CA THR A 551 29.86 -99.21 36.19
C THR A 551 30.43 -98.49 34.98
N MET A 552 31.74 -98.54 34.78
CA MET A 552 32.40 -98.08 33.57
C MET A 552 32.77 -99.27 32.68
N SER A 553 32.50 -99.18 31.38
CA SER A 553 32.94 -100.18 30.40
C SER A 553 34.34 -99.83 29.89
N GLY A 554 35.30 -100.74 30.07
CA GLY A 554 36.65 -100.59 29.50
C GLY A 554 36.74 -100.78 27.99
N ALA A 555 35.69 -101.31 27.33
CA ALA A 555 35.72 -101.49 25.87
C ALA A 555 35.78 -100.17 25.10
N ASN A 556 35.24 -99.09 25.71
CA ASN A 556 35.12 -97.78 25.08
C ASN A 556 35.97 -96.70 25.79
N ASN A 557 36.80 -97.08 26.76
CA ASN A 557 37.59 -96.14 27.55
C ASN A 557 39.04 -96.63 27.68
N THR A 558 39.99 -95.71 27.63
CA THR A 558 41.39 -96.01 27.92
C THR A 558 41.67 -95.71 29.39
N PHE A 559 41.99 -96.73 30.17
CA PHE A 559 42.43 -96.58 31.55
C PHE A 559 43.95 -96.76 31.62
N THR A 560 44.70 -95.68 31.83
CA THR A 560 46.16 -95.72 32.06
C THR A 560 46.48 -95.54 33.54
N ASP A 561 47.66 -95.99 33.96
CA ASP A 561 48.23 -95.73 35.29
C ASP A 561 47.38 -96.17 36.50
N ILE A 562 46.49 -97.15 36.34
CA ILE A 562 45.81 -97.76 37.49
C ILE A 562 46.84 -98.61 38.27
N PRO A 563 47.20 -98.24 39.51
CA PRO A 563 48.14 -99.03 40.29
C PRO A 563 47.51 -100.39 40.61
N VAL A 564 48.31 -101.46 40.57
CA VAL A 564 47.84 -102.83 40.84
C VAL A 564 47.19 -102.95 42.22
N SER A 565 47.57 -102.12 43.19
CA SER A 565 46.94 -102.03 44.51
C SER A 565 45.49 -101.52 44.48
N ALA A 566 45.09 -100.81 43.44
CA ALA A 566 43.72 -100.34 43.23
C ALA A 566 42.85 -101.32 42.43
N LEU A 567 43.48 -102.32 41.78
CA LEU A 567 42.77 -103.47 41.23
C LEU A 567 42.46 -104.41 42.39
N GLY A 568 41.17 -104.68 42.65
CA GLY A 568 40.76 -105.62 43.68
C GLY A 568 41.51 -106.96 43.55
N VAL A 569 42.02 -107.48 44.66
CA VAL A 569 42.81 -108.73 44.70
C VAL A 569 42.01 -109.88 44.07
N GLY A 570 42.57 -110.55 43.06
CA GLY A 570 42.10 -111.88 42.63
C GLY A 570 41.68 -112.08 41.17
N ARG A 571 42.15 -111.31 40.18
CA ARG A 571 41.79 -111.59 38.78
C ARG A 571 42.98 -111.55 37.81
N VAL A 572 43.68 -112.68 37.71
CA VAL A 572 44.38 -113.04 36.47
C VAL A 572 43.36 -113.85 35.67
N ASP A 573 42.81 -113.31 34.58
CA ASP A 573 41.92 -114.07 33.69
C ASP A 573 42.75 -115.13 32.97
N GLY A 574 42.82 -116.33 33.56
CA GLY A 574 43.17 -117.56 32.85
C GLY A 574 41.93 -118.21 32.27
N SER A 575 42.09 -119.12 31.31
CA SER A 575 40.97 -119.96 30.85
C SER A 575 41.35 -121.43 30.95
N ARG A 576 40.39 -122.26 31.36
CA ARG A 576 40.49 -123.73 31.31
C ARG A 576 39.49 -124.21 30.27
N ASN A 577 39.98 -124.72 29.14
CA ASN A 577 39.17 -125.14 27.99
C ASN A 577 38.10 -124.10 27.59
N GLY A 578 38.48 -122.82 27.55
CA GLY A 578 37.59 -121.73 27.13
C GLY A 578 36.66 -121.19 28.23
N VAL A 579 36.68 -121.73 29.44
CA VAL A 579 35.96 -121.16 30.60
C VAL A 579 36.92 -120.30 31.42
N ALA A 580 36.58 -119.02 31.61
CA ALA A 580 37.37 -118.10 32.43
C ALA A 580 37.40 -118.59 33.89
N THR A 581 38.60 -118.75 34.44
CA THR A 581 38.82 -119.23 35.81
C THR A 581 40.10 -118.65 36.38
N SER A 582 40.16 -118.46 37.70
CA SER A 582 41.39 -118.09 38.39
C SER A 582 42.36 -119.27 38.38
N LEU A 583 43.55 -119.09 37.81
CA LEU A 583 44.61 -120.11 37.80
C LEU A 583 45.72 -119.74 38.78
N SER A 584 46.21 -120.74 39.52
CA SER A 584 47.43 -120.60 40.34
C SER A 584 48.64 -121.07 39.54
N ILE A 585 49.83 -120.48 39.75
CA ILE A 585 51.07 -120.97 39.14
C ILE A 585 51.90 -121.65 40.23
N TRP A 586 52.28 -122.90 39.98
CA TRP A 586 53.21 -123.65 40.80
C TRP A 586 54.52 -123.83 40.04
N VAL A 587 55.66 -123.68 40.72
CA VAL A 587 56.99 -123.85 40.12
C VAL A 587 57.84 -124.76 41.02
N GLY A 588 58.54 -125.74 40.43
CA GLY A 588 59.41 -126.65 41.19
C GLY A 588 60.12 -127.67 40.31
N THR A 589 60.99 -128.49 40.89
CA THR A 589 61.77 -129.49 40.15
C THR A 589 60.94 -130.70 39.71
N ALA A 590 61.46 -131.49 38.76
CA ALA A 590 60.78 -132.71 38.29
C ALA A 590 60.47 -133.70 39.43
N ALA A 591 61.38 -133.84 40.40
CA ALA A 591 61.16 -134.68 41.58
C ALA A 591 60.03 -134.13 42.46
N GLN A 592 59.96 -132.81 42.66
CA GLN A 592 58.92 -132.17 43.44
C GLN A 592 57.56 -132.27 42.75
N TYR A 593 57.50 -132.14 41.42
CA TYR A 593 56.27 -132.29 40.66
C TYR A 593 55.74 -133.74 40.67
N ALA A 594 56.64 -134.72 40.56
CA ALA A 594 56.29 -136.13 40.66
C ALA A 594 55.77 -136.50 42.06
N ALA A 595 56.30 -135.86 43.10
CA ALA A 595 55.88 -136.06 44.49
C ALA A 595 54.51 -135.44 44.82
N ILE A 596 53.89 -134.66 43.93
CA ILE A 596 52.54 -134.11 44.15
C ILE A 596 51.52 -135.24 43.97
N PRO A 597 50.85 -135.70 45.04
CA PRO A 597 49.98 -136.88 45.00
C PRO A 597 48.73 -136.65 44.15
N THR A 598 48.20 -135.42 44.13
CA THR A 598 47.05 -135.02 43.30
C THR A 598 47.29 -133.62 42.74
N LYS A 599 47.23 -133.47 41.42
CA LYS A 599 47.48 -132.19 40.74
C LYS A 599 46.17 -131.42 40.63
N ASP A 600 46.17 -130.18 41.12
CA ASP A 600 45.02 -129.29 41.01
C ASP A 600 44.84 -128.88 39.55
N PRO A 601 43.71 -129.21 38.92
CA PRO A 601 43.47 -128.88 37.53
C PRO A 601 43.31 -127.37 37.25
N ASN A 602 43.32 -126.53 38.28
CA ASN A 602 43.34 -125.07 38.17
C ASN A 602 44.73 -124.47 38.50
N THR A 603 45.77 -125.31 38.57
CA THR A 603 47.16 -124.87 38.75
C THR A 603 47.99 -125.16 37.49
N ILE A 604 48.70 -124.17 36.98
CA ILE A 604 49.73 -124.35 35.95
C ILE A 604 51.03 -124.75 36.65
N TYR A 605 51.47 -125.97 36.43
CA TYR A 605 52.71 -126.50 36.99
C TYR A 605 53.87 -126.29 36.02
N ALA A 606 54.75 -125.34 36.30
CA ALA A 606 56.00 -125.14 35.58
C ALA A 606 57.11 -125.96 36.25
N VAL A 607 57.52 -127.05 35.60
CA VAL A 607 58.60 -127.90 36.10
C VAL A 607 59.94 -127.36 35.57
N THR A 608 60.84 -127.01 36.47
CA THR A 608 62.17 -126.44 36.16
C THR A 608 63.28 -127.45 36.33
#